data_AF-A0A967I9Q5-F1
#
_entry.id   AF-A0A967I9Q5-F1
#
_cell.length_a   1.000
_cell.length_b   1.000
_cell.length_c   1.000
_cell.angle_alpha   90.00
_cell.angle_beta   90.00
_cell.angle_gamma   90.00
#
_symmetry.space_group_name_H-M   'P 1'
#
loop_
_entity.id
_entity.type
_entity.pdbx_description
1 polymer ?
#
loop_
_entity_poly.entity_id
_entity_poly.type
_entity_poly.pdbx_seq_one_letter_code
_entity_poly.pdbx_strand_id
1 'polypeptide(L)'
;SDGEFANTNFTSNVQDLIRAAEALSEAYDAPKLLIGHSLGGAAVLAAAAEIGSATAVATIGAPADPGHVAHLFADKRADIEKDGEAEVKIVGRT
;
A
#
# COMPACT_ATOMS: atom_id res chain seq x y z
N SER A 1 12.80 -7.10 2.25
CA SER A 1 12.18 -6.10 3.13
C SER A 1 11.27 -6.83 4.09
N ASP A 2 11.72 -7.04 5.33
CA ASP A 2 10.90 -7.50 6.47
C ASP A 2 9.94 -6.40 6.92
N GLY A 3 9.21 -5.81 5.97
CA GLY A 3 8.21 -4.80 6.28
C GLY A 3 6.94 -5.50 6.72
N GLU A 4 6.48 -5.20 7.93
CA GLU A 4 5.16 -5.54 8.49
C GLU A 4 3.99 -4.95 7.66
N PHE A 5 4.00 -5.07 6.34
CA PHE A 5 2.88 -4.67 5.47
C PHE A 5 1.72 -5.68 5.52
N ALA A 6 1.94 -6.85 6.12
CA ALA A 6 0.99 -7.95 6.11
C ALA A 6 -0.14 -7.82 7.14
N ASN A 7 0.01 -6.96 8.16
CA ASN A 7 -0.84 -7.06 9.35
C ASN A 7 -1.94 -6.01 9.50
N THR A 8 -2.11 -5.07 8.55
CA THR A 8 -3.27 -4.15 8.62
C THR A 8 -3.71 -3.63 7.25
N ASN A 9 -5.02 -3.71 7.03
CA ASN A 9 -5.79 -3.39 5.82
C ASN A 9 -5.11 -2.46 4.81
N PHE A 10 -5.12 -2.83 3.53
CA PHE A 10 -4.73 -1.96 2.40
C PHE A 10 -5.27 -0.51 2.53
N THR A 11 -6.52 -0.35 3.02
CA THR A 11 -7.12 0.95 3.30
C THR A 11 -6.38 1.77 4.38
N SER A 12 -5.88 1.16 5.45
CA SER A 12 -5.07 1.89 6.44
C SER A 12 -3.75 2.35 5.83
N ASN A 13 -3.11 1.52 4.99
CA ASN A 13 -1.89 1.93 4.29
C ASN A 13 -2.12 3.15 3.36
N VAL A 14 -3.28 3.21 2.71
CA VAL A 14 -3.67 4.38 1.90
C VAL A 14 -3.85 5.61 2.79
N GLN A 15 -4.53 5.46 3.93
CA GLN A 15 -4.72 6.57 4.87
C GLN A 15 -3.39 7.05 5.47
N ASP A 16 -2.48 6.14 5.80
CA ASP A 16 -1.16 6.49 6.32
C ASP A 16 -0.34 7.29 5.30
N LEU A 17 -0.43 6.96 4.01
CA LEU A 17 0.20 7.74 2.95
C LEU A 17 -0.38 9.16 2.85
N ILE A 18 -1.69 9.32 3.00
CA ILE A 18 -2.34 10.64 3.00
C ILE A 18 -1.88 11.43 4.23
N ARG A 19 -1.89 10.84 5.43
CA ARG A 19 -1.41 11.47 6.65
C ARG A 19 0.07 11.85 6.58
N ALA A 20 0.90 11.01 5.98
CA ALA A 20 2.30 11.31 5.76
C ALA A 20 2.48 12.49 4.81
N ALA A 21 1.67 12.60 3.74
CA ALA A 21 1.69 13.74 2.83
C ALA A 21 1.23 15.04 3.50
N GLU A 22 0.19 14.99 4.33
CA GLU A 22 -0.26 16.12 5.17
C GLU A 22 0.88 16.57 6.10
N ALA A 23 1.47 15.63 6.85
CA ALA A 23 2.56 15.92 7.78
C ALA A 23 3.81 16.51 7.09
N LEU A 24 4.17 16.01 5.90
CA LEU A 24 5.26 16.57 5.10
C LEU A 24 4.93 17.99 4.62
N SER A 25 3.68 18.25 4.27
CA SER A 25 3.23 19.59 3.85
C SER A 25 3.28 20.61 4.99
N GLU A 26 3.01 20.18 6.22
CA GLU A 26 3.05 21.04 7.41
C GLU A 26 4.46 21.29 7.92
N ALA A 27 5.29 20.24 7.96
CA ALA A 27 6.64 20.32 8.54
C ALA A 27 7.72 20.75 7.54
N TYR A 28 7.50 20.50 6.26
CA TYR A 28 8.49 20.68 5.18
C TYR A 28 7.80 21.18 3.90
N ASP A 29 7.96 20.44 2.80
CA ASP A 29 7.31 20.69 1.52
C ASP A 29 6.35 19.55 1.20
N ALA A 30 5.21 19.89 0.59
CA ALA A 30 4.23 18.92 0.14
C ALA A 30 4.85 17.97 -0.93
N PRO A 31 4.65 16.64 -0.82
CA PRO A 31 5.26 15.70 -1.73
C PRO A 31 4.70 15.86 -3.14
N LYS A 32 5.60 15.96 -4.12
CA LYS A 32 5.25 16.07 -5.56
C LYS A 32 5.38 14.75 -6.30
N LEU A 33 6.21 13.84 -5.81
CA LEU A 33 6.45 12.52 -6.38
C LEU A 33 6.14 11.45 -5.35
N LEU A 34 5.26 10.53 -5.72
CA LEU A 34 4.99 9.33 -4.93
C LEU A 34 5.61 8.11 -5.60
N ILE A 35 6.32 7.29 -4.83
CA ILE A 35 6.95 6.07 -5.33
C ILE A 35 6.49 4.90 -4.48
N GLY A 36 5.97 3.86 -5.13
CA GLY A 36 5.54 2.64 -4.43
C GLY A 36 6.03 1.37 -5.12
N HIS A 37 6.43 0.39 -4.32
CA HIS A 37 6.91 -0.91 -4.79
C HIS A 37 5.95 -2.03 -4.38
N SER A 38 5.70 -2.99 -5.27
CA SER A 38 4.80 -4.13 -5.03
C SER A 38 3.42 -3.64 -4.54
N LEU A 39 2.89 -4.18 -3.45
CA LEU A 39 1.63 -3.73 -2.84
C LEU A 39 1.64 -2.23 -2.48
N GLY A 40 2.80 -1.67 -2.10
CA GLY A 40 2.96 -0.25 -1.84
C GLY A 40 2.74 0.62 -3.10
N GLY A 41 3.01 0.09 -4.30
CA GLY A 41 2.70 0.78 -5.55
C GLY A 41 1.21 0.92 -5.79
N ALA A 42 0.44 -0.11 -5.45
CA ALA A 42 -1.02 -0.06 -5.47
C ALA A 42 -1.57 0.93 -4.43
N ALA A 43 -1.00 0.96 -3.23
CA ALA A 43 -1.40 1.90 -2.17
C ALA A 43 -1.12 3.36 -2.57
N VAL A 44 0.06 3.62 -3.16
CA VAL A 44 0.43 4.93 -3.68
C VAL A 44 -0.52 5.38 -4.80
N LEU A 45 -0.88 4.50 -5.72
CA LEU A 45 -1.86 4.81 -6.78
C LEU A 45 -3.23 5.17 -6.20
N ALA A 46 -3.69 4.46 -5.17
CA ALA A 46 -4.95 4.74 -4.50
C ALA A 46 -4.91 6.06 -3.70
N ALA A 47 -3.78 6.37 -3.03
CA ALA A 47 -3.62 7.60 -2.26
C ALA A 47 -3.44 8.85 -3.13
N ALA A 48 -2.86 8.71 -4.33
CA ALA A 48 -2.52 9.84 -5.20
C ALA A 48 -3.71 10.75 -5.55
N ALA A 49 -4.93 10.21 -5.62
CA ALA A 49 -6.13 10.99 -5.90
C ALA A 49 -6.49 11.99 -4.79
N GLU A 50 -6.11 11.69 -3.54
CA GLU A 50 -6.39 12.52 -2.37
C GLU A 50 -5.21 13.46 -2.04
N ILE A 51 -4.02 13.18 -2.57
CA ILE A 51 -2.82 13.98 -2.35
C ILE A 51 -2.67 14.99 -3.49
N GLY A 52 -3.35 16.13 -3.39
CA GLY A 52 -3.38 17.15 -4.44
C GLY A 52 -2.02 17.77 -4.80
N SER A 53 -1.00 17.63 -3.94
CA SER A 53 0.37 18.06 -4.25
C SER A 53 1.12 17.11 -5.18
N ALA A 54 0.68 15.85 -5.29
CA ALA A 54 1.34 14.83 -6.09
C ALA A 54 1.11 15.09 -7.59
N THR A 55 2.18 15.46 -8.30
CA THR A 55 2.15 15.69 -9.75
C THR A 55 2.71 14.52 -10.55
N ALA A 56 3.37 13.57 -9.87
CA ALA A 56 3.92 12.37 -10.49
C ALA A 56 3.81 11.14 -9.56
N VAL A 57 3.60 9.98 -10.17
CA VAL A 57 3.56 8.69 -9.49
C VAL A 57 4.44 7.69 -10.25
N ALA A 58 5.28 6.96 -9.51
CA ALA A 58 6.08 5.86 -10.03
C ALA A 58 5.76 4.57 -9.26
N THR A 59 5.45 3.49 -9.98
CA THR A 59 5.24 2.17 -9.38
C THR A 59 6.23 1.15 -9.92
N ILE A 60 6.70 0.26 -9.05
CA ILE A 60 7.67 -0.78 -9.39
C ILE A 60 7.08 -2.13 -8.99
N GLY A 61 6.77 -2.98 -9.98
CA GLY A 61 6.20 -4.30 -9.73
C GLY A 61 4.85 -4.29 -9.01
N ALA A 62 4.08 -3.21 -9.16
CA ALA A 62 2.76 -3.10 -8.54
C ALA A 62 1.74 -4.02 -9.20
N PRO A 63 0.82 -4.63 -8.44
CA PRO A 63 -0.26 -5.43 -9.00
C PRO A 63 -1.21 -4.54 -9.81
N ALA A 64 -1.74 -5.07 -10.91
CA ALA A 64 -2.69 -4.35 -11.77
C ALA A 64 -4.07 -4.15 -11.13
N ASP A 65 -4.43 -5.00 -10.16
CA ASP A 65 -5.69 -4.93 -9.40
C ASP A 65 -5.40 -5.08 -7.89
N PRO A 66 -5.41 -3.97 -7.12
CA PRO A 66 -5.20 -4.00 -5.68
C PRO A 66 -6.32 -4.70 -4.91
N GLY A 67 -7.55 -4.66 -5.41
CA GLY A 67 -8.72 -5.24 -4.75
C GLY A 67 -8.62 -6.76 -4.70
N HIS A 68 -8.16 -7.38 -5.79
CA HIS A 68 -7.88 -8.81 -5.84
C HIS A 68 -6.79 -9.24 -4.85
N VAL A 69 -5.79 -8.39 -4.65
CA VAL A 69 -4.70 -8.67 -3.71
C VAL A 69 -5.16 -8.54 -2.26
N ALA A 70 -6.00 -7.55 -1.95
CA ALA A 70 -6.61 -7.42 -0.62
C ALA A 70 -7.45 -8.63 -0.22
N HIS A 71 -8.19 -9.23 -1.17
CA HIS A 71 -8.95 -10.46 -0.92
C HIS A 71 -8.07 -11.68 -0.59
N LEU A 72 -6.89 -11.81 -1.21
CA LEU A 72 -5.94 -12.90 -0.91
C LEU A 72 -5.46 -12.88 0.55
N PHE A 73 -5.40 -11.70 1.17
CA PHE A 73 -5.04 -11.54 2.58
C PHE A 73 -6.24 -11.63 3.52
N ALA A 74 -7.43 -11.21 3.06
CA ALA A 74 -8.66 -11.29 3.85
C ALA A 74 -9.01 -12.73 4.26
N ASP A 75 -8.78 -13.69 3.37
CA ASP A 75 -9.02 -15.12 3.62
C ASP A 75 -8.01 -15.74 4.62
N LYS A 76 -6.88 -15.07 4.86
CA LYS A 76 -5.81 -15.52 5.77
C LYS A 76 -5.74 -14.73 7.08
N ARG A 77 -6.67 -13.81 7.30
CA ARG A 77 -6.68 -12.93 8.46
C ARG A 77 -6.72 -13.68 9.80
N ALA A 78 -7.49 -14.77 9.87
CA ALA A 78 -7.57 -15.60 11.08
C ALA A 78 -6.25 -16.34 11.36
N ASP A 79 -5.53 -16.77 10.32
CA ASP A 79 -4.24 -17.43 10.45
C ASP A 79 -3.16 -16.42 10.91
N ILE A 80 -3.17 -15.21 10.34
CA ILE A 80 -2.28 -14.10 10.73
C ILE A 80 -2.51 -13.67 12.18
N GLU A 81 -3.77 -13.49 12.60
CA GLU A 81 -4.10 -13.08 13.98
C GLU A 81 -3.69 -14.15 15.01
N LYS A 82 -3.67 -15.43 14.62
CA LYS A 82 -3.33 -16.55 15.49
C LYS A 82 -1.83 -16.83 15.54
N ASP A 83 -1.17 -16.81 14.39
CA ASP A 83 0.19 -17.31 14.22
C ASP A 83 1.21 -16.17 13.93
N GLY A 84 0.74 -14.93 13.84
CA GLY A 84 1.54 -13.71 13.62
C GLY A 84 1.93 -13.46 12.16
N GLU A 85 1.81 -14.48 11.33
CA GLU A 85 2.12 -14.49 9.90
C GLU A 85 1.24 -15.51 9.16
N ALA A 86 1.05 -15.34 7.85
CA ALA A 86 0.42 -16.35 7.01
C ALA A 86 1.03 -16.38 5.61
N GLU A 87 1.17 -17.58 5.07
CA GLU A 87 1.61 -17.78 3.71
C GLU A 87 0.45 -17.56 2.73
N VAL A 88 0.60 -16.58 1.85
CA VAL A 88 -0.36 -16.30 0.78
C VAL A 88 0.24 -16.59 -0.59
N LYS A 89 -0.54 -17.22 -1.46
CA LYS A 89 -0.17 -17.42 -2.86
C LYS A 89 -0.57 -16.20 -3.67
N ILE A 90 0.39 -15.30 -3.91
CA ILE A 90 0.21 -14.20 -4.86
C ILE A 90 0.36 -14.78 -6.26
N VAL A 91 -0.74 -14.79 -7.02
CA VAL A 91 -0.77 -15.33 -8.38
C VAL A 91 -0.01 -14.39 -9.33
N GLY A 92 1.28 -14.68 -9.53
CA GLY A 92 2.02 -14.24 -10.71
C GLY A 92 1.70 -15.17 -11.88
N ARG A 93 1.23 -14.64 -13.01
CA ARG A 93 0.99 -15.47 -14.21
C ARG A 93 2.30 -15.77 -14.94
N THR A 94 2.48 -17.08 -15.20
CA THR A 94 3.45 -17.84 -16.04
C THR A 94 4.94 -17.60 -15.82
#